data_AF-A0A8H4F3Q6-F1
#
_entry.id   AF-A0A8H4F3Q6-F1
#
_cell.length_a   1.000
_cell.length_b   1.000
_cell.length_c   1.000
_cell.angle_alpha   90.00
_cell.angle_beta   90.00
_cell.angle_gamma   90.00
#
_symmetry.space_group_name_H-M   'P 1'
#
loop_
_entity.id
_entity.type
_entity.pdbx_description
1 polymer ?
#
loop_
_entity_poly.entity_id
_entity_poly.type
_entity_poly.pdbx_seq_one_letter_code
_entity_poly.pdbx_strand_id
1 'polypeptide(L)'
;GFIQLGHFSSTQRRIGLCHLNVFYNKRNFKHKFEIFDFYTDSNECPILLGLDIMSQLNIGVTGLTSSWFEYTGPNLPSPIDSDVEPNNDPFGSPTERTAAFAQIEPLLKQNSDIDLGTTYCNLPGAIVQLERIPGKTAYRAPYPVPVVYKEAVLAQLDQWQQDGVIEPSP
;
A
#
# COMPACT_ATOMS: atom_id res chain seq x y z
N GLY A 1 17.30 11.34 48.15
CA GLY A 1 17.18 10.35 47.04
C GLY A 1 17.14 11.09 45.73
N PHE A 2 17.39 10.40 44.62
CA PHE A 2 17.32 10.98 43.27
C PHE A 2 16.17 10.34 42.50
N ILE A 3 15.63 11.09 41.53
CA ILE A 3 14.54 10.68 40.63
C ILE A 3 15.13 10.65 39.24
N GLN A 4 14.99 9.52 38.56
CA GLN A 4 15.37 9.38 37.16
C GLN A 4 14.18 9.79 36.29
N LEU A 5 14.39 10.73 35.37
CA LEU A 5 13.37 11.18 34.42
C LEU A 5 13.46 10.34 33.12
N GLY A 6 12.70 10.73 32.09
CA GLY A 6 12.58 9.95 30.84
C GLY A 6 13.90 9.69 30.09
N HIS A 7 14.98 10.42 30.38
CA HIS A 7 16.30 10.21 29.80
C HIS A 7 17.30 9.67 30.83
N PHE A 8 18.17 8.73 30.44
CA PHE A 8 19.10 8.05 31.35
C PHE A 8 20.04 8.99 32.12
N SER A 9 20.47 10.09 31.48
CA SER A 9 21.33 11.09 32.11
C SER A 9 20.57 12.16 32.91
N SER A 10 19.23 12.18 32.84
CA SER A 10 18.42 13.20 33.51
C SER A 10 17.99 12.71 34.88
N THR A 11 18.63 13.26 35.91
CA THR A 11 18.29 12.97 37.31
C THR A 11 17.98 14.25 38.05
N GLN A 12 16.99 14.20 38.94
CA GLN A 12 16.60 15.31 39.80
C GLN A 12 16.65 14.92 41.27
N ARG A 13 16.91 15.90 42.14
CA ARG A 13 16.92 15.67 43.58
C ARG A 13 15.48 15.54 44.08
N ARG A 14 15.18 14.43 44.77
CA ARG A 14 13.90 14.26 45.47
C ARG A 14 13.85 15.16 46.69
N ILE A 15 12.84 16.03 46.75
CA ILE A 15 12.53 16.91 47.88
C ILE A 15 11.69 16.16 48.91
N GLY A 16 10.69 15.39 48.46
CA GLY A 16 9.78 14.70 49.35
C GLY A 16 8.94 13.63 48.68
N LEU A 17 8.00 13.06 49.45
CA LEU A 17 7.02 12.07 49.01
C LEU A 17 5.65 12.47 49.54
N CYS A 18 4.60 12.31 48.72
CA CYS A 18 3.23 12.60 49.10
C CYS A 18 2.32 11.43 48.70
N HIS A 19 1.36 11.07 49.55
CA HIS A 19 0.34 10.06 49.22
C HIS A 19 -0.96 10.77 48.91
N LEU A 20 -1.42 10.66 47.66
CA LEU A 20 -2.66 11.28 47.21
C LEU A 20 -3.65 10.20 46.76
N ASN A 21 -4.94 10.49 46.96
CA ASN A 21 -6.00 9.68 46.37
C ASN A 21 -6.33 10.24 44.98
N VAL A 22 -6.17 9.42 43.95
CA VAL A 22 -6.36 9.81 42.56
C VAL A 22 -7.70 9.26 42.08
N PHE A 23 -8.53 10.15 41.54
CA PHE A 23 -9.80 9.79 40.94
C PHE A 23 -9.83 10.21 39.47
N TYR A 24 -9.92 9.22 38.57
CA TYR A 24 -9.96 9.46 37.13
C TYR A 24 -10.70 8.32 36.43
N ASN A 25 -11.51 8.64 35.42
CA ASN A 25 -12.25 7.67 34.61
C ASN A 25 -12.97 6.58 35.44
N LYS A 26 -13.69 7.00 36.50
CA LYS A 26 -14.42 6.14 37.46
C LYS A 26 -13.54 5.15 38.26
N ARG A 27 -12.22 5.33 38.25
CA ARG A 27 -11.28 4.58 39.10
C ARG A 27 -10.80 5.45 40.25
N ASN A 28 -10.63 4.83 41.42
CA ASN A 28 -10.12 5.48 42.63
C ASN A 28 -8.97 4.64 43.19
N PHE A 29 -7.80 5.24 43.37
CA PHE A 29 -6.65 4.55 43.95
C PHE A 29 -5.71 5.53 44.64
N LYS A 30 -4.99 5.02 45.65
CA LYS A 30 -3.95 5.78 46.34
C LYS A 30 -2.62 5.62 45.61
N HIS A 31 -1.95 6.72 45.33
CA HIS A 31 -0.64 6.73 44.69
C HIS A 31 0.36 7.58 45.47
N LYS A 32 1.62 7.16 45.45
CA LYS A 32 2.72 7.84 46.13
C LYS A 32 3.50 8.68 45.12
N PHE A 33 3.26 9.98 45.13
CA PHE A 33 3.95 10.95 44.28
C PHE A 33 5.29 11.37 44.88
N GLU A 34 6.24 11.67 44.01
CA GLU A 34 7.53 12.22 44.37
C GLU A 34 7.53 13.74 44.13
N ILE A 35 8.01 14.50 45.11
CA ILE A 35 8.10 15.96 45.02
C ILE A 35 9.53 16.31 44.61
N PHE A 36 9.67 17.07 43.54
CA PHE A 36 10.94 17.58 43.03
C PHE A 36 10.71 18.85 42.22
N ASP A 37 11.77 19.66 42.07
CA ASP A 37 11.72 20.85 41.23
C ASP A 37 11.84 20.45 39.75
N PHE A 38 10.92 20.92 38.93
CA PHE A 38 10.96 20.78 37.48
C PHE A 38 10.69 22.13 36.82
N TYR A 39 11.37 22.40 35.70
CA TYR A 39 11.14 23.60 34.91
C TYR A 39 9.84 23.45 34.12
N THR A 40 8.93 24.40 34.31
CA THR A 40 7.78 24.61 33.42
C THR A 40 7.71 26.10 33.10
N ASP A 41 7.72 26.45 31.82
CA ASP A 41 7.61 27.85 31.38
C ASP A 41 6.20 28.41 31.60
N SER A 42 5.23 27.54 31.91
CA SER A 42 3.89 27.88 32.32
C SER A 42 3.64 27.39 33.75
N ASN A 43 3.23 28.30 34.65
CA ASN A 43 2.76 28.00 36.01
C ASN A 43 1.48 27.12 36.05
N GLU A 44 1.06 26.57 34.91
CA GLU A 44 -0.20 25.87 34.72
C GLU A 44 -0.08 24.34 34.82
N CYS A 45 1.15 23.80 34.91
CA CYS A 45 1.38 22.35 35.03
C CYS A 45 1.96 21.98 36.40
N PRO A 46 1.14 21.82 37.45
CA PRO A 46 1.62 21.52 38.80
C PRO A 46 2.00 20.04 39.01
N ILE A 47 1.65 19.13 38.09
CA ILE A 47 1.81 17.67 38.27
C ILE A 47 2.29 17.03 36.97
N LEU A 48 3.32 16.19 37.07
CA LEU A 48 3.80 15.32 36.00
C LEU A 48 3.33 13.88 36.24
N LEU A 49 2.72 13.25 35.23
CA LEU A 49 2.31 11.85 35.28
C LEU A 49 3.29 11.00 34.47
N GLY A 50 3.94 10.06 35.14
CA GLY A 50 4.87 9.11 34.53
C GLY A 50 4.19 7.86 33.96
N LEU A 51 4.96 7.06 33.23
CA LEU A 51 4.50 5.77 32.67
C LEU A 51 4.08 4.76 33.75
N ASP A 52 4.55 4.93 34.98
CA ASP A 52 4.26 4.08 36.13
C ASP A 52 2.80 4.15 36.58
N ILE A 53 2.14 5.30 36.44
CA ILE A 53 0.73 5.51 36.84
C ILE A 53 -0.26 5.43 35.67
N MET A 54 0.20 5.58 34.42
CA MET A 54 -0.68 5.66 33.24
C MET A 54 -1.57 4.43 33.03
N SER A 55 -1.04 3.22 33.25
CA SER A 55 -1.82 1.98 33.15
C SER A 55 -2.97 1.91 34.17
N GLN A 56 -2.74 2.42 35.38
CA GLN A 56 -3.75 2.47 36.45
C GLN A 56 -4.86 3.46 36.08
N LEU A 57 -4.50 4.58 35.46
CA LEU A 57 -5.40 5.60 34.93
C LEU A 57 -6.12 5.19 33.63
N ASN A 58 -5.80 4.01 33.08
CA ASN A 58 -6.31 3.54 31.79
C ASN A 58 -5.96 4.49 30.63
N ILE A 59 -4.77 5.09 30.68
CA ILE A 59 -4.21 5.93 29.63
C ILE A 59 -3.19 5.09 28.87
N GLY A 60 -3.52 4.78 27.61
CA GLY A 60 -2.59 4.13 26.68
C GLY A 60 -1.95 5.17 25.78
N VAL A 61 -0.67 5.00 25.47
CA VAL A 61 -0.01 5.77 24.42
C VAL A 61 -0.06 4.96 23.13
N THR A 62 -0.85 5.41 22.17
CA THR A 62 -1.10 4.69 20.91
C THR A 62 -0.62 5.50 19.71
N GLY A 63 -0.12 4.82 18.67
CA GLY A 63 0.31 5.49 17.44
C GLY A 63 1.69 6.16 17.52
N LEU A 64 2.50 5.83 18.53
CA LEU A 64 3.91 6.24 18.55
C LEU A 64 4.74 5.36 17.62
N THR A 65 5.67 5.99 16.90
CA THR A 65 6.71 5.28 16.17
C THR A 65 7.72 4.71 17.15
N SER A 66 7.97 3.40 17.11
CA SER A 66 8.93 2.72 17.99
C SER A 66 10.39 2.90 17.54
N SER A 67 10.60 3.32 16.30
CA SER A 67 11.91 3.59 15.71
C SER A 67 11.80 4.67 14.64
N TRP A 68 12.92 5.34 14.36
CA TRP A 68 13.09 6.10 13.12
C TRP A 68 13.30 5.10 11.97
N PHE A 69 13.01 5.52 10.73
CA PHE A 69 12.93 4.73 9.49
C PHE A 69 14.10 3.78 9.19
N GLU A 70 15.20 3.85 9.95
CA GLU A 70 16.46 3.15 9.73
C GLU A 70 16.58 1.79 10.42
N TYR A 71 15.62 1.37 11.27
CA TYR A 71 15.67 0.05 11.92
C TYR A 71 14.36 -0.72 11.75
N THR A 72 14.27 -1.46 10.65
CA THR A 72 13.17 -2.38 10.30
C THR A 72 13.49 -3.82 10.74
N GLY A 73 13.64 -4.06 12.05
CA GLY A 73 13.83 -5.43 12.59
C GLY A 73 14.99 -6.21 11.92
N PRO A 74 15.07 -7.54 12.09
CA PRO A 74 15.91 -8.33 11.19
C PRO A 74 15.35 -8.20 9.77
N ASN A 75 16.18 -7.76 8.82
CA ASN A 75 15.83 -7.82 7.41
C ASN A 75 15.50 -9.27 7.08
N LEU A 76 14.23 -9.53 6.77
CA LEU A 76 13.86 -10.77 6.12
C LEU A 76 14.71 -10.84 4.84
N PRO A 77 15.35 -11.98 4.54
CA PRO A 77 16.01 -12.13 3.26
C PRO A 77 14.99 -11.82 2.16
N SER A 78 15.42 -11.04 1.17
CA SER A 78 14.59 -10.81 -0.01
C SER A 78 14.12 -12.17 -0.52
N PRO A 79 12.81 -12.34 -0.83
CA PRO A 79 12.34 -13.58 -1.46
C PRO A 79 12.95 -13.78 -2.86
N ILE A 80 13.58 -12.73 -3.40
CA ILE A 80 14.30 -12.73 -4.66
C ILE A 80 15.77 -13.00 -4.35
N ASP A 81 16.28 -14.10 -4.88
CA ASP A 81 17.70 -14.42 -4.89
C ASP A 81 18.43 -13.37 -5.76
N SER A 82 19.39 -12.66 -5.18
CA SER A 82 20.15 -11.63 -5.88
C SER A 82 21.13 -12.18 -6.90
N ASP A 83 21.41 -13.49 -6.84
CA ASP A 83 22.36 -14.17 -7.72
C ASP A 83 21.68 -14.71 -8.99
N VAL A 84 20.36 -14.58 -9.11
CA VAL A 84 19.55 -15.03 -10.25
C VAL A 84 19.12 -13.84 -11.09
N GLU A 85 19.59 -13.79 -12.35
CA GLU A 85 19.20 -12.76 -13.30
C GLU A 85 17.99 -13.22 -14.16
N PRO A 86 16.92 -12.40 -14.26
CA PRO A 86 15.75 -12.73 -15.07
C PRO A 86 16.13 -13.09 -16.50
N ASN A 87 15.57 -14.19 -17.02
CA ASN A 87 15.83 -14.75 -18.35
C ASN A 87 17.25 -15.34 -18.58
N ASN A 88 18.24 -14.98 -17.76
CA ASN A 88 19.62 -15.48 -17.86
C ASN A 88 19.88 -16.69 -16.95
N ASP A 89 19.09 -16.87 -15.90
CA ASP A 89 19.13 -18.04 -15.00
C ASP A 89 17.81 -18.83 -15.03
N PRO A 90 17.50 -19.48 -16.17
CA PRO A 90 16.27 -20.21 -16.33
C PRO A 90 16.27 -21.50 -15.51
N PHE A 91 15.14 -21.78 -14.86
CA PHE A 91 14.96 -22.99 -14.07
C PHE A 91 14.93 -24.26 -14.95
N GLY A 92 15.60 -25.32 -14.49
CA GLY A 92 15.67 -26.63 -15.14
C GLY A 92 16.87 -26.78 -16.08
N SER A 93 17.23 -28.03 -16.39
CA SER A 93 18.33 -28.32 -17.30
C SER A 93 17.98 -27.88 -18.74
N PRO A 94 18.99 -27.59 -19.59
CA PRO A 94 18.75 -27.26 -21.00
C PRO A 94 17.92 -28.33 -21.74
N THR A 95 18.11 -29.61 -21.38
CA THR A 95 17.41 -30.75 -21.97
C THR A 95 15.94 -30.77 -21.58
N GLU A 96 15.61 -30.59 -20.30
CA GLU A 96 14.22 -30.54 -19.81
C GLU A 96 13.47 -29.36 -20.40
N ARG A 97 14.13 -28.19 -20.47
CA ARG A 97 13.53 -26.98 -21.06
C ARG A 97 13.25 -27.18 -22.55
N THR A 98 14.19 -27.75 -23.30
CA THR A 98 14.00 -28.04 -24.72
C THR A 98 12.82 -29.00 -24.92
N ALA A 99 12.71 -30.04 -24.10
CA ALA A 99 11.59 -30.98 -24.15
C ALA A 99 10.23 -30.33 -23.81
N ALA A 100 10.20 -29.41 -22.85
CA ALA A 100 8.99 -28.67 -22.48
C ALA A 100 8.58 -27.67 -23.58
N PHE A 101 9.52 -26.87 -24.09
CA PHE A 101 9.24 -25.91 -25.15
C PHE A 101 8.87 -26.59 -26.47
N ALA A 102 9.43 -27.75 -26.79
CA ALA A 102 9.03 -28.53 -27.95
C ALA A 102 7.52 -28.89 -27.97
N GLN A 103 6.89 -29.01 -26.80
CA GLN A 103 5.44 -29.24 -26.70
C GLN A 103 4.63 -27.94 -26.75
N ILE A 104 5.16 -26.84 -26.22
CA ILE A 104 4.45 -25.56 -26.07
C ILE A 104 4.54 -24.70 -27.34
N GLU A 105 5.70 -24.67 -27.98
CA GLU A 105 5.98 -23.85 -29.16
C GLU A 105 5.01 -24.04 -30.34
N PRO A 106 4.55 -25.27 -30.69
CA PRO A 106 3.51 -25.42 -31.71
C PRO A 106 2.18 -24.80 -31.28
N LEU A 107 1.82 -24.83 -29.99
CA LEU A 107 0.60 -24.22 -29.47
C LEU A 107 0.70 -22.69 -29.45
N LEU A 108 1.86 -22.15 -29.10
CA LEU A 108 2.11 -20.71 -29.18
C LEU A 108 2.03 -20.22 -30.62
N LYS A 109 2.58 -20.98 -31.57
CA LYS A 109 2.48 -20.67 -32.99
C LYS A 109 1.03 -20.73 -33.49
N GLN A 110 0.29 -21.77 -33.12
CA GLN A 110 -1.13 -21.86 -33.46
C GLN A 110 -1.93 -20.68 -32.88
N ASN A 111 -1.62 -20.24 -31.66
CA ASN A 111 -2.25 -19.08 -31.05
C ASN A 111 -1.85 -17.76 -31.74
N SER A 112 -0.60 -17.61 -32.18
CA SER A 112 -0.16 -16.41 -32.89
C SER A 112 -0.73 -16.32 -34.31
N ASP A 113 -1.04 -17.46 -34.92
CA ASP A 113 -1.64 -17.55 -36.25
C ASP A 113 -3.17 -17.33 -36.23
N ILE A 114 -3.77 -17.10 -35.06
CA ILE A 114 -5.21 -16.77 -34.94
C ILE A 114 -5.44 -15.38 -35.55
N ASP A 115 -6.28 -15.34 -36.59
CA ASP A 115 -6.74 -14.10 -37.20
C ASP A 115 -7.69 -13.37 -36.25
N LEU A 116 -7.22 -12.25 -35.68
CA LEU A 116 -7.97 -11.41 -34.76
C LEU A 116 -9.18 -10.74 -35.41
N GLY A 117 -9.16 -10.50 -36.73
CA GLY A 117 -10.22 -9.78 -37.41
C GLY A 117 -11.45 -10.62 -37.71
N THR A 118 -11.28 -11.94 -37.87
CA THR A 118 -12.39 -12.86 -38.17
C THR A 118 -12.78 -13.73 -36.98
N THR A 119 -11.93 -13.81 -35.95
CA THR A 119 -12.17 -14.68 -34.79
C THR A 119 -12.81 -13.89 -33.65
N TYR A 120 -14.05 -14.24 -33.30
CA TYR A 120 -14.76 -13.70 -32.14
C TYR A 120 -15.12 -14.81 -31.14
N CYS A 121 -15.39 -14.42 -29.90
CA CYS A 121 -15.79 -15.35 -28.85
C CYS A 121 -17.14 -16.00 -29.19
N ASN A 122 -17.14 -17.32 -29.32
CA ASN A 122 -18.34 -18.11 -29.65
C ASN A 122 -19.09 -18.63 -28.40
N LEU A 123 -18.71 -18.18 -27.20
CA LEU A 123 -19.36 -18.61 -25.97
C LEU A 123 -20.80 -18.07 -25.88
N PRO A 124 -21.78 -18.89 -25.47
CA PRO A 124 -23.15 -18.42 -25.26
C PRO A 124 -23.15 -17.35 -24.16
N GLY A 125 -23.52 -16.12 -24.52
CA GLY A 125 -23.54 -14.95 -23.62
C GLY A 125 -22.42 -13.93 -23.86
N ALA A 126 -21.49 -14.17 -24.80
CA ALA A 126 -20.48 -13.18 -25.18
C ALA A 126 -21.06 -11.95 -25.93
N ILE A 127 -22.30 -12.07 -26.43
CA ILE A 127 -23.00 -10.96 -27.09
C ILE A 127 -23.75 -10.15 -26.03
N VAL A 128 -23.31 -8.91 -25.81
CA VAL A 128 -23.99 -7.95 -24.93
C VAL A 128 -25.00 -7.16 -25.77
N GLN A 129 -26.28 -7.32 -25.46
CA GLN A 129 -27.34 -6.53 -26.08
C GLN A 129 -27.58 -5.24 -25.28
N LEU A 130 -27.30 -4.09 -25.88
CA LEU A 130 -27.58 -2.79 -25.29
C LEU A 130 -29.01 -2.36 -25.61
N GLU A 131 -29.84 -2.16 -24.58
CA GLU A 131 -31.19 -1.62 -24.74
C GLU A 131 -31.14 -0.15 -25.15
N ARG A 132 -31.88 0.20 -26.21
CA ARG A 132 -32.00 1.58 -26.70
C ARG A 132 -33.45 2.03 -26.61
N ILE A 133 -33.66 3.29 -26.25
CA ILE A 133 -34.97 3.92 -26.34
C ILE A 133 -35.33 4.06 -27.83
N PRO A 134 -36.46 3.49 -28.31
CA PRO A 134 -36.83 3.56 -29.71
C PRO A 134 -36.89 5.00 -30.25
N GLY A 135 -36.29 5.23 -31.42
CA GLY A 135 -36.29 6.54 -32.09
C GLY A 135 -35.43 7.62 -31.41
N LYS A 136 -34.57 7.27 -30.44
CA LYS A 136 -33.62 8.21 -29.82
C LYS A 136 -32.19 7.88 -30.23
N THR A 137 -31.48 8.89 -30.73
CA THR A 137 -30.04 8.82 -31.06
C THR A 137 -29.29 9.84 -30.22
N ALA A 138 -28.16 9.45 -29.64
CA ALA A 138 -27.30 10.34 -28.88
C ALA A 138 -26.09 10.76 -29.74
N TYR A 139 -26.05 12.02 -30.15
CA TYR A 139 -24.88 12.63 -30.79
C TYR A 139 -24.17 13.50 -29.76
N ARG A 140 -22.88 13.25 -29.54
CA ARG A 140 -22.03 14.07 -28.68
C ARG A 140 -20.77 14.43 -29.45
N ALA A 141 -20.42 15.71 -29.47
CA ALA A 141 -19.16 16.16 -30.04
C ALA A 141 -18.00 15.56 -29.22
N PRO A 142 -16.97 14.98 -29.88
CA PRO A 142 -15.79 14.49 -29.18
C PRO A 142 -15.01 15.66 -28.57
N TYR A 143 -14.37 15.42 -27.43
CA TYR A 143 -13.46 16.39 -26.84
C TYR A 143 -12.18 16.52 -27.69
N PRO A 144 -11.53 17.69 -27.73
CA PRO A 144 -10.27 17.86 -28.45
C PRO A 144 -9.18 16.93 -27.89
N VAL A 145 -8.56 16.15 -28.78
CA VAL A 145 -7.40 15.31 -28.44
C VAL A 145 -6.14 16.18 -28.41
N PRO A 146 -5.32 16.13 -27.33
CA PRO A 146 -4.06 16.88 -27.27
C PRO A 146 -3.13 16.52 -28.45
N VAL A 147 -2.45 17.51 -29.01
CA VAL A 147 -1.60 17.35 -30.20
C VAL A 147 -0.54 16.26 -30.02
N VAL A 148 0.03 16.14 -28.82
CA VAL A 148 1.04 15.15 -28.46
C VAL A 148 0.54 13.71 -28.63
N TYR A 149 -0.76 13.46 -28.49
CA TYR A 149 -1.33 12.11 -28.59
C TYR A 149 -1.95 11.81 -29.96
N LYS A 150 -2.03 12.78 -30.88
CA LYS A 150 -2.71 12.58 -32.16
C LYS A 150 -2.09 11.46 -32.98
N GLU A 151 -0.76 11.43 -33.06
CA GLU A 151 -0.04 10.42 -33.85
C GLU A 151 -0.28 9.01 -33.28
N ALA A 152 -0.17 8.83 -31.97
CA ALA A 152 -0.42 7.55 -31.31
C ALA A 152 -1.87 7.08 -31.48
N VAL A 153 -2.84 7.99 -31.38
CA VAL A 153 -4.26 7.66 -31.58
C VAL A 153 -4.53 7.26 -33.03
N LEU A 154 -3.97 7.98 -34.00
CA LEU A 154 -4.12 7.65 -35.42
C LEU A 154 -3.51 6.30 -35.75
N ALA A 155 -2.29 6.01 -35.27
CA ALA A 155 -1.64 4.73 -35.46
C ALA A 155 -2.49 3.56 -34.90
N GLN A 156 -3.12 3.76 -33.74
CA GLN A 156 -4.02 2.76 -33.16
C GLN A 156 -5.30 2.56 -33.98
N LEU A 157 -5.87 3.65 -34.51
CA LEU A 157 -7.05 3.57 -35.39
C LEU A 157 -6.73 2.83 -36.69
N ASP A 158 -5.58 3.12 -37.30
CA ASP A 158 -5.12 2.43 -38.51
C ASP A 158 -4.94 0.93 -38.25
N GLN A 159 -4.35 0.57 -37.11
CA GLN A 159 -4.20 -0.83 -36.69
C GLN A 159 -5.57 -1.50 -36.51
N TRP A 160 -6.50 -0.88 -35.79
CA TRP A 160 -7.85 -1.43 -35.58
C TRP A 160 -8.65 -1.57 -36.88
N GLN A 161 -8.44 -0.67 -37.83
CA GLN A 161 -9.08 -0.77 -39.14
C GLN A 161 -8.47 -1.92 -39.97
N GLN A 162 -7.15 -2.12 -39.91
CA GLN A 162 -6.46 -3.26 -40.54
C GLN A 162 -6.89 -4.59 -39.92
N ASP A 163 -7.02 -4.62 -38.59
CA ASP A 163 -7.45 -5.79 -37.82
C ASP A 163 -8.97 -6.03 -37.91
N GLY A 164 -9.74 -5.20 -38.64
CA GLY A 164 -11.18 -5.37 -38.79
C GLY A 164 -12.00 -5.13 -37.51
N VAL A 165 -11.40 -4.52 -36.48
CA VAL A 165 -12.05 -4.19 -35.19
C VAL A 165 -13.03 -3.02 -35.36
N ILE A 166 -12.73 -2.08 -36.25
CA ILE A 166 -13.57 -0.93 -36.56
C ILE A 166 -13.80 -0.80 -38.07
N GLU A 167 -14.96 -0.28 -38.44
CA GLU A 167 -15.30 0.06 -39.83
C GLU A 167 -15.90 1.46 -39.92
N PRO A 168 -15.78 2.15 -41.06
CA PRO A 168 -16.51 3.39 -41.29
C PRO A 168 -18.01 3.16 -41.19
N SER A 169 -18.67 3.90 -40.29
CA SER A 169 -20.13 3.94 -40.25
C SER A 169 -20.68 4.61 -41.51
N PRO A 170 -21.77 4.09 -42.11
CA PRO A 170 -22.48 4.75 -43.21
C PRO A 170 -23.13 6.07 -42.78
#